data_AF-A0A7C5THV7-F1
#
_entry.id   AF-A0A7C5THV7-F1
#
_cell.length_a   1.000
_cell.length_b   1.000
_cell.length_c   1.000
_cell.angle_alpha   90.00
_cell.angle_beta   90.00
_cell.angle_gamma   90.00
#
_symmetry.space_group_name_H-M   'P 1'
#
loop_
_entity.id
_entity.type
_entity.pdbx_description
1 polymer ?
#
loop_
_entity_poly.entity_id
_entity_poly.type
_entity_poly.pdbx_seq_one_letter_code
_entity_poly.pdbx_strand_id
1 'polypeptide(L)'
;FTERDLVRVVANNEDVNSLTVGDVMTKNIIVVETDASLIKAVHIMAKHNIRHLPVVDEGGKVVGIISIRDAAITLARLLVDINMPSLGITEEEVGMIREMSTDVNIDEGRG
;
A
#
# COMPACT_ATOMS: atom_id res chain seq x y z
N PHE A 1 -2.56 -9.56 -9.23
CA PHE A 1 -2.52 -10.94 -8.73
C PHE A 1 -2.17 -10.91 -7.26
N THR A 2 -3.01 -11.48 -6.40
CA THR A 2 -2.85 -11.53 -4.94
C THR A 2 -3.17 -12.93 -4.42
N GLU A 3 -2.90 -13.22 -3.13
CA GLU A 3 -3.33 -14.48 -2.49
C GLU A 3 -4.82 -14.77 -2.70
N ARG A 4 -5.66 -13.73 -2.76
CA ARG A 4 -7.10 -13.88 -3.02
C ARG A 4 -7.37 -14.40 -4.43
N ASP A 5 -6.58 -13.99 -5.42
CA ASP A 5 -6.70 -14.47 -6.80
C ASP A 5 -6.31 -15.97 -6.85
N LEU A 6 -5.28 -16.39 -6.12
CA LEU A 6 -4.90 -17.81 -5.97
C LEU A 6 -6.01 -18.65 -5.31
N VAL A 7 -6.55 -18.19 -4.19
CA VAL A 7 -7.63 -18.89 -3.47
C VAL A 7 -8.85 -19.07 -4.38
N ARG A 8 -9.17 -18.07 -5.21
CA ARG A 8 -10.27 -18.14 -6.17
C ARG A 8 -10.04 -19.21 -7.23
N VAL A 9 -8.84 -19.25 -7.82
CA VAL A 9 -8.48 -20.23 -8.85
C VAL A 9 -8.61 -21.66 -8.31
N VAL A 10 -8.07 -21.91 -7.11
CA VAL A 10 -8.16 -23.23 -6.45
C VAL A 10 -9.61 -23.58 -6.09
N ALA A 11 -10.39 -22.63 -5.58
CA ALA A 11 -11.79 -22.85 -5.23
C ALA A 11 -12.68 -23.19 -6.45
N ASN A 12 -12.32 -22.68 -7.63
CA ASN A 12 -13.05 -22.93 -8.87
C ASN A 12 -12.61 -24.20 -9.61
N ASN A 13 -11.61 -24.93 -9.09
CA ASN A 13 -11.08 -26.15 -9.71
C ASN A 13 -10.58 -25.92 -11.16
N GLU A 14 -10.11 -24.70 -11.44
CA GLU A 14 -9.53 -24.34 -12.73
C GLU A 14 -8.10 -24.92 -12.84
N ASP A 15 -7.70 -25.39 -14.03
CA ASP A 15 -6.34 -25.88 -14.26
C ASP A 15 -5.35 -24.71 -14.26
N VAL A 16 -4.64 -24.56 -13.15
CA VAL A 16 -3.58 -23.57 -12.92
C VAL A 16 -2.47 -23.58 -13.98
N ASN A 17 -2.23 -24.70 -14.69
CA ASN A 17 -1.22 -24.76 -15.73
C ASN A 17 -1.68 -24.12 -17.05
N SER A 18 -2.98 -23.90 -17.20
CA SER A 18 -3.59 -23.32 -18.41
C SER A 18 -3.90 -21.82 -18.29
N LEU A 19 -3.75 -21.25 -17.09
CA LEU A 19 -4.10 -19.86 -16.80
C LEU A 19 -2.84 -18.98 -16.76
N THR A 20 -2.91 -17.80 -17.38
CA THR A 20 -1.89 -16.77 -17.21
C THR A 20 -2.23 -15.86 -16.03
N VAL A 21 -1.24 -15.15 -15.49
CA VAL A 21 -1.45 -14.12 -14.45
C VAL A 21 -2.50 -13.09 -14.90
N GLY A 22 -2.55 -12.77 -16.19
CA GLY A 22 -3.53 -11.84 -16.78
C GLY A 22 -4.97 -12.36 -16.76
N ASP A 23 -5.16 -13.67 -16.78
CA ASP A 23 -6.48 -14.30 -16.76
C ASP A 23 -7.11 -14.26 -15.37
N VAL A 24 -6.26 -14.30 -14.34
CA VAL A 24 -6.68 -14.41 -12.94
C VAL A 24 -6.55 -13.11 -12.16
N MET A 25 -5.78 -12.13 -12.67
CA MET A 25 -5.64 -10.84 -12.00
C MET A 25 -6.92 -10.01 -12.03
N THR A 26 -7.16 -9.28 -10.95
CA THR A 26 -8.18 -8.23 -10.91
C THR A 26 -7.90 -7.17 -11.99
N LYS A 27 -8.82 -7.00 -12.95
CA LYS A 27 -8.62 -6.13 -14.13
C LYS A 27 -8.88 -4.64 -13.87
N ASN A 28 -9.68 -4.31 -12.86
CA ASN A 28 -9.94 -2.93 -12.46
C ASN A 28 -9.04 -2.56 -11.26
N ILE A 29 -7.76 -2.35 -11.56
CA ILE A 29 -6.79 -1.94 -10.55
C ILE A 29 -7.08 -0.48 -10.18
N ILE A 30 -7.38 -0.25 -8.91
CA ILE A 30 -7.51 1.10 -8.38
C ILE A 30 -6.09 1.62 -8.16
N VAL A 31 -5.80 2.82 -8.64
CA VAL A 31 -4.48 3.45 -8.59
C VAL A 31 -4.56 4.83 -7.95
N VAL A 32 -3.40 5.42 -7.66
CA VAL A 32 -3.26 6.80 -7.21
C VAL A 32 -2.18 7.52 -8.00
N GLU A 33 -2.35 8.80 -8.26
CA GLU A 33 -1.35 9.63 -8.95
C GLU A 33 -0.18 9.99 -8.01
N THR A 34 1.00 10.24 -8.57
CA THR A 34 2.22 10.61 -7.84
C THR A 34 2.09 11.90 -7.02
N ASP A 35 1.21 12.82 -7.41
CA ASP A 35 0.97 14.10 -6.75
C ASP A 35 -0.15 14.03 -5.68
N ALA A 36 -0.80 12.87 -5.53
CA ALA A 36 -1.87 12.69 -4.57
C ALA A 36 -1.35 12.73 -3.13
N SER A 37 -2.12 13.37 -2.25
CA SER A 37 -1.84 13.34 -0.81
C SER A 37 -1.94 11.93 -0.22
N LEU A 38 -1.16 11.67 0.83
CA LEU A 38 -1.23 10.44 1.61
C LEU A 38 -2.64 10.17 2.16
N ILE A 39 -3.37 11.23 2.55
CA ILE A 39 -4.75 11.14 3.03
C ILE A 39 -5.68 10.60 1.93
N LYS A 40 -5.53 11.06 0.68
CA LYS A 40 -6.29 10.54 -0.47
C LYS A 40 -5.98 9.06 -0.69
N ALA A 41 -4.71 8.65 -0.63
CA ALA A 41 -4.33 7.25 -0.77
C ALA A 41 -4.95 6.37 0.32
N VAL A 42 -4.87 6.76 1.60
CA VAL A 42 -5.48 6.05 2.73
C VAL A 42 -7.01 5.99 2.59
N HIS A 43 -7.64 7.09 2.16
CA HIS A 43 -9.09 7.12 1.91
C HIS A 43 -9.51 6.11 0.84
N ILE A 44 -8.77 6.03 -0.26
CA ILE A 44 -9.01 5.05 -1.33
C ILE A 44 -8.85 3.62 -0.80
N MET A 45 -7.76 3.35 -0.06
CA MET A 45 -7.52 2.05 0.56
C MET A 45 -8.70 1.61 1.44
N ALA A 46 -9.16 2.50 2.33
CA ALA A 46 -10.28 2.24 3.22
C ALA A 46 -11.60 2.03 2.47
N LYS A 47 -11.91 2.91 1.51
CA LYS A 47 -13.15 2.86 0.71
C LYS A 47 -13.28 1.57 -0.08
N HIS A 48 -12.16 1.07 -0.61
CA HIS A 48 -12.14 -0.10 -1.47
C HIS A 48 -11.69 -1.38 -0.77
N ASN A 49 -11.42 -1.31 0.54
CA ASN A 49 -10.94 -2.43 1.37
C ASN A 49 -9.69 -3.10 0.77
N ILE A 50 -8.72 -2.29 0.34
CA ILE A 50 -7.43 -2.72 -0.22
C ILE A 50 -6.28 -2.23 0.64
N ARG A 51 -5.16 -2.97 0.64
CA ARG A 51 -3.99 -2.67 1.48
C ARG A 51 -2.80 -2.09 0.72
N HIS A 52 -2.83 -2.16 -0.61
CA HIS A 52 -1.78 -1.71 -1.50
C HIS A 52 -2.41 -0.92 -2.62
N LEU A 53 -1.77 0.17 -3.00
CA LEU A 53 -2.24 1.07 -4.03
C LEU A 53 -1.07 1.36 -4.98
N PRO A 54 -1.15 0.94 -6.25
CA PRO A 54 -0.16 1.34 -7.24
C PRO A 54 -0.18 2.84 -7.44
N VAL A 55 1.01 3.42 -7.51
CA VAL A 55 1.24 4.83 -7.80
C VAL A 55 1.57 4.96 -9.28
N VAL A 56 0.88 5.86 -9.98
CA VAL A 56 1.08 6.13 -11.41
C VAL A 56 1.53 7.56 -11.66
N ASP A 57 2.36 7.75 -12.68
CA ASP A 57 2.71 9.08 -13.20
C ASP A 57 1.57 9.70 -14.04
N GLU A 58 1.77 10.92 -14.54
CA GLU A 58 0.81 11.64 -15.40
C GLU A 58 0.48 10.88 -16.70
N GLY A 59 1.37 10.00 -17.16
CA GLY A 59 1.17 9.13 -18.33
C GLY A 59 0.41 7.84 -18.02
N GLY A 60 0.01 7.63 -16.76
CA GLY A 60 -0.66 6.42 -16.29
C GLY A 60 0.28 5.22 -16.11
N LYS A 61 1.60 5.43 -16.17
CA LYS A 61 2.58 4.36 -15.95
C LYS A 61 2.75 4.14 -14.46
N VAL A 62 2.71 2.87 -14.02
CA VAL A 62 3.03 2.51 -12.63
C VAL A 62 4.50 2.83 -12.35
N VAL A 63 4.72 3.69 -11.36
CA VAL A 63 6.05 4.06 -10.87
C VAL A 63 6.38 3.41 -9.53
N GLY A 64 5.37 2.88 -8.82
CA GLY A 64 5.57 1.92 -7.73
C GLY A 64 4.31 1.67 -6.94
N ILE A 65 4.45 1.35 -5.65
CA ILE A 65 3.36 0.88 -4.79
C ILE A 65 3.46 1.55 -3.41
N ILE A 66 2.33 1.96 -2.85
CA ILE A 66 2.22 2.36 -1.44
C ILE A 66 1.32 1.37 -0.69
N SER A 67 1.76 0.93 0.49
CA SER A 67 0.97 0.08 1.38
C SER A 67 0.35 0.87 2.53
N ILE A 68 -0.68 0.28 3.15
CA ILE A 68 -1.25 0.82 4.40
C ILE A 68 -0.23 0.86 5.54
N ARG A 69 0.75 -0.06 5.53
CA ARG A 69 1.86 -0.06 6.51
C ARG A 69 2.73 1.17 6.32
N ASP A 70 3.09 1.51 5.09
CA ASP A 70 3.92 2.69 4.80
C ASP A 70 3.20 3.97 5.22
N ALA A 71 1.90 4.05 4.95
CA ALA A 71 1.07 5.16 5.38
C ALA A 71 0.99 5.28 6.91
N ALA A 72 0.79 4.17 7.62
CA ALA A 72 0.72 4.16 9.08
C ALA A 72 2.04 4.62 9.73
N ILE A 73 3.18 4.12 9.25
CA ILE A 73 4.50 4.50 9.77
C ILE A 73 4.78 5.98 9.48
N THR A 74 4.47 6.45 8.28
CA THR A 74 4.67 7.85 7.89
C THR A 74 3.83 8.78 8.76
N LEU A 75 2.57 8.46 9.01
CA LEU A 75 1.69 9.24 9.88
C LEU A 75 2.18 9.23 11.34
N ALA A 76 2.62 8.08 11.87
CA ALA A 76 3.13 7.99 13.24
C ALA A 76 4.36 8.90 13.45
N ARG A 77 5.26 8.96 12.47
CA ARG A 77 6.43 9.87 12.50
C ARG A 77 6.01 11.34 12.51
N LEU A 78 5.08 11.73 11.64
CA LEU A 78 4.57 13.11 11.62
C LEU A 78 3.96 13.51 12.97
N LEU A 79 3.26 12.59 13.64
CA LEU A 79 2.70 12.85 14.98
C LEU A 79 3.78 13.06 16.04
N VAL A 80 4.89 12.31 15.96
CA VAL A 80 6.05 12.49 16.85
C VAL A 80 6.74 13.84 16.59
N ASP A 81 6.87 14.26 15.33
CA ASP A 81 7.57 15.49 14.96
C ASP A 81 6.80 16.76 15.36
N ILE A 82 5.47 16.70 15.45
CA ILE A 82 4.65 17.82 15.95
C ILE A 82 4.88 18.07 17.45
N ASN A 83 5.57 17.17 18.16
CA ASN A 83 5.99 17.27 19.57
C ASN A 83 4.89 17.84 20.48
N MET A 84 3.69 17.26 20.40
CA MET A 84 2.54 17.71 21.18
C MET A 84 2.38 16.86 22.45
N PRO A 85 2.61 17.42 23.67
CA PRO A 85 2.60 16.63 24.91
C PRO A 85 1.26 15.95 25.22
N SER A 86 0.16 16.46 24.66
CA SER A 86 -1.19 15.97 24.92
C SER A 86 -1.55 14.68 24.18
N LEU A 87 -0.72 14.21 23.25
CA LEU A 87 -0.98 12.93 22.57
C LEU A 87 -0.70 11.71 23.45
N GLY A 88 -0.04 11.89 24.61
CA GLY A 88 0.28 10.81 25.54
C GLY A 88 1.32 9.82 25.01
N ILE A 89 2.10 10.21 23.98
CA ILE A 89 3.19 9.40 23.44
C ILE A 89 4.38 9.48 24.40
N THR A 90 4.86 8.34 24.86
CA THR A 90 6.02 8.20 25.74
C THR A 90 7.34 8.34 24.97
N GLU A 91 8.43 8.69 25.65
CA GLU A 91 9.78 8.74 25.05
C GLU A 91 10.22 7.38 24.47
N GLU A 92 9.74 6.27 25.05
CA GLU A 92 9.98 4.93 24.53
C GLU A 92 9.30 4.72 23.18
N GLU A 93 8.02 5.09 23.06
CA GLU A 93 7.27 5.02 21.79
C GLU A 93 7.83 5.97 20.73
N VAL A 94 8.32 7.15 21.12
CA VAL A 94 9.07 8.05 20.24
C VAL A 94 10.34 7.37 19.69
N GLY A 95 11.10 6.70 20.57
CA GLY A 95 12.27 5.90 20.19
C GLY A 95 11.92 4.81 19.18
N MET A 96 10.88 4.02 19.47
CA MET A 96 10.39 2.97 18.58
C MET A 96 10.07 3.53 17.19
N ILE A 97 9.27 4.61 17.10
CA ILE A 97 8.84 5.21 15.83
C ILE A 97 10.01 5.77 15.02
N ARG A 98 11.02 6.35 15.68
CA ARG A 98 12.23 6.86 15.03
C ARG A 98 13.09 5.75 14.44
N GLU A 99 13.14 4.59 15.09
CA GLU A 99 13.88 3.41 14.62
C GLU A 99 13.17 2.68 13.47
N MET A 100 11.87 2.90 13.25
CA MET A 100 11.14 2.28 12.13
C MET A 100 11.63 2.86 10.78
N SER A 101 12.55 2.21 10.07
CA SER A 101 12.97 2.66 8.72
C SER A 101 11.77 2.88 7.79
N THR A 102 11.79 4.00 7.06
CA THR A 102 10.95 4.24 5.88
C THR A 102 11.88 4.36 4.68
N ASP A 103 12.27 3.23 4.13
CA ASP A 103 12.22 3.16 2.69
C ASP A 103 10.73 3.17 2.39
N VAL A 104 10.17 4.31 1.96
CA VAL A 104 8.90 4.25 1.22
C VAL A 104 9.27 3.42 0.01
N ASN A 105 9.06 2.10 0.11
CA ASN A 105 9.36 1.16 -0.93
C ASN A 105 8.30 1.40 -2.00
N ILE A 106 8.55 2.43 -2.80
CA ILE A 106 8.10 2.51 -4.17
C ILE A 106 8.80 1.32 -4.83
N ASP A 107 8.26 0.13 -4.61
CA ASP A 107 8.70 -1.09 -5.26
C ASP A 107 8.42 -0.86 -6.75
N GLU A 108 9.46 -0.43 -7.47
CA GLU A 108 9.47 -0.33 -8.91
C GLU A 108 9.20 -1.74 -9.41
N GLY A 109 7.93 -2.04 -9.68
CA GLY A 109 7.44 -3.38 -9.89
C GLY A 109 8.41 -4.20 -10.73
N ARG A 110 8.98 -5.25 -10.13
CA ARG A 110 9.79 -6.22 -10.85
C ARG A 110 8.92 -6.81 -11.96
N GLY A 111 9.29 -6.48 -13.20
CA GLY A 111 8.74 -7.10 -14.42
C GLY A 111 9.05 -8.58 -14.51
#